data_AF-A0A7V7T1J6-F1
#
_entry.id   AF-A0A7V7T1J6-F1
#
_cell.length_a   1.000
_cell.length_b   1.000
_cell.length_c   1.000
_cell.angle_alpha   90.00
_cell.angle_beta   90.00
_cell.angle_gamma   90.00
#
_symmetry.space_group_name_H-M   'P 1'
#
loop_
_entity.id
_entity.type
_entity.pdbx_description
1 polymer ?
#
loop_
_entity_poly.entity_id
_entity_poly.type
_entity_poly.pdbx_seq_one_letter_code
_entity_poly.pdbx_strand_id
1 'polypeptide(L)'
;MLRIICVTVLLCAGGLVWAQDNGSSEKLTLSDCFIGDETAGVSVAAQCGRLTVPEDRRNPDGRSIELNVAVVNSDVETPKQDA
;
A
#
# COMPACT_ATOMS: atom_id res chain seq x y z
N MET A 1 21.13 -7.85 -48.73
CA MET A 1 19.93 -7.41 -49.45
C MET A 1 18.90 -8.56 -49.44
N LEU A 2 17.89 -8.51 -48.57
CA LEU A 2 16.54 -8.98 -48.88
C LEU A 2 15.60 -8.47 -47.77
N ARG A 3 14.70 -7.56 -48.14
CA ARG A 3 13.69 -6.94 -47.26
C ARG A 3 12.59 -7.97 -47.03
N ILE A 4 12.37 -8.40 -45.79
CA ILE A 4 11.15 -9.11 -45.41
C ILE A 4 10.42 -8.22 -44.40
N ILE A 5 9.61 -7.33 -44.98
CA ILE A 5 8.53 -6.62 -44.30
C ILE A 5 7.48 -7.68 -44.02
N CYS A 6 7.39 -8.16 -42.77
CA CYS A 6 6.27 -8.97 -42.33
C CYS A 6 5.37 -8.11 -41.44
N VAL A 7 4.45 -7.44 -42.14
CA VAL A 7 3.06 -7.17 -41.72
C VAL A 7 2.91 -6.65 -40.29
N THR A 8 2.88 -5.32 -40.21
CA THR A 8 2.12 -4.56 -39.21
C THR A 8 0.70 -5.14 -39.10
N VAL A 9 0.44 -5.90 -38.04
CA VAL A 9 -0.91 -6.21 -37.58
C VAL A 9 -1.44 -4.97 -36.88
N LEU A 10 -1.95 -4.05 -37.70
CA LEU A 10 -2.90 -3.03 -37.30
C LEU A 10 -4.29 -3.66 -37.43
N LEU A 11 -4.98 -3.87 -36.30
CA LEU A 11 -6.44 -3.94 -36.08
C LEU A 11 -6.80 -4.94 -34.96
N CYS A 12 -6.69 -4.46 -33.71
CA CYS A 12 -7.67 -4.72 -32.65
C CYS A 12 -7.95 -3.36 -31.97
N ALA A 13 -8.60 -2.46 -32.70
CA ALA A 13 -9.16 -1.23 -32.15
C ALA A 13 -10.44 -1.61 -31.37
N GLY A 14 -10.29 -1.94 -30.08
CA GLY A 14 -11.40 -2.42 -29.27
C GLY A 14 -10.99 -2.76 -27.85
N GLY A 15 -10.54 -1.73 -27.11
CA GLY A 15 -10.43 -1.62 -25.65
C GLY A 15 -10.38 -2.88 -24.80
N LEU A 16 -9.17 -3.34 -24.48
CA LEU A 16 -8.85 -3.88 -23.16
C LEU A 16 -7.57 -3.17 -22.70
N VAL A 17 -7.70 -1.88 -22.37
CA VAL A 17 -6.71 -1.23 -21.50
C VAL A 17 -6.92 -1.86 -20.13
N TRP A 18 -6.15 -2.90 -19.82
CA TRP A 18 -6.00 -3.34 -18.44
C TRP A 18 -5.23 -2.23 -17.71
N ALA A 19 -5.94 -1.48 -16.86
CA ALA A 19 -5.28 -0.63 -15.87
C ALA A 19 -4.52 -1.57 -14.93
N GLN A 20 -3.21 -1.66 -15.11
CA GLN A 20 -2.33 -2.30 -14.13
C GLN A 20 -2.34 -1.42 -12.89
N ASP A 21 -3.17 -1.79 -11.91
CA ASP A 21 -3.06 -1.29 -10.54
C ASP A 21 -1.73 -1.82 -10.01
N ASN A 22 -0.64 -1.14 -10.36
CA ASN A 22 0.65 -1.29 -9.71
C ASN A 22 0.48 -0.66 -8.32
N GLY A 23 -0.26 -1.35 -7.45
CA GLY A 23 -0.29 -1.05 -6.05
C GLY A 23 1.15 -1.09 -5.57
N SER A 24 1.76 0.09 -5.45
CA SER A 24 3.08 0.26 -4.87
C SER A 24 3.00 -0.38 -3.51
N SER A 25 3.62 -1.55 -3.35
CA SER A 25 3.84 -2.15 -2.03
C SER A 25 4.93 -1.32 -1.35
N GLU A 26 4.59 -0.09 -1.02
CA GLU A 26 5.47 0.80 -0.29
C GLU A 26 5.70 0.19 1.09
N LYS A 27 6.97 -0.04 1.40
CA LYS A 27 7.34 -0.71 2.64
C LYS A 27 7.16 0.28 3.79
N LEU A 28 6.23 -0.01 4.69
CA LEU A 28 6.00 0.81 5.87
C LEU A 28 7.27 0.80 6.75
N THR A 29 7.83 1.98 6.99
CA THR A 29 8.95 2.16 7.92
C THR A 29 8.40 2.42 9.31
N LEU A 30 8.81 1.59 10.26
CA LEU A 30 8.37 1.66 11.66
C LEU A 30 9.57 1.87 12.58
N SER A 31 9.34 2.58 13.68
CA SER A 31 10.29 2.80 14.79
C SER A 31 9.60 2.59 16.14
N ASP A 32 10.35 2.16 17.15
CA ASP A 32 9.80 1.95 18.49
C ASP A 32 9.16 3.23 19.06
N CYS A 33 8.00 3.07 19.70
CA CYS A 33 7.20 4.15 20.27
C CYS A 33 6.31 3.64 21.42
N PHE A 34 5.58 4.57 22.06
CA PHE A 34 4.53 4.25 23.03
C PHE A 34 3.20 4.90 22.59
N ILE A 35 2.12 4.12 22.65
CA ILE A 35 0.74 4.60 22.47
C ILE A 35 0.17 4.88 23.85
N GLY A 36 -0.22 6.12 24.12
CA GLY A 36 -0.82 6.53 25.39
C GLY A 36 -0.80 8.04 25.53
N ASP A 37 -1.61 8.54 26.46
CA ASP A 37 -1.54 9.92 26.93
C ASP A 37 -0.72 9.94 28.22
N GLU A 38 0.18 10.91 28.37
CA GLU A 38 0.99 11.08 29.59
C GLU A 38 0.13 11.24 30.86
N THR A 39 -1.12 11.67 30.71
CA THR A 39 -2.09 11.86 31.80
C THR A 39 -2.92 10.61 32.12
N ALA A 40 -3.01 9.64 31.21
CA ALA A 40 -3.88 8.47 31.35
C ALA A 40 -3.27 7.35 32.21
N GLY A 41 -1.97 7.44 32.55
CA GLY A 41 -1.27 6.45 33.37
C GLY A 41 -1.14 5.05 32.75
N VAL A 42 -1.51 4.90 31.47
CA VAL A 42 -1.42 3.66 30.71
C VAL A 42 -0.75 3.95 29.38
N SER A 43 0.33 3.25 29.09
CA SER A 43 1.04 3.29 27.81
C SER A 43 1.32 1.87 27.31
N VAL A 44 1.30 1.70 25.99
CA VAL A 44 1.55 0.43 25.32
C VAL A 44 2.74 0.59 24.38
N ALA A 45 3.74 -0.27 24.50
CA ALA A 45 4.86 -0.31 23.56
C ALA A 45 4.36 -0.74 22.18
N ALA A 46 4.79 -0.02 21.15
CA ALA A 46 4.40 -0.25 19.77
C ALA A 46 5.53 0.08 18.80
N GLN A 47 5.32 -0.23 17.52
CA GLN A 47 6.13 0.27 16.42
C GLN A 47 5.30 1.26 15.62
N CYS A 48 5.72 2.53 15.59
CA CYS A 48 4.99 3.61 14.95
C CYS A 48 5.65 4.01 13.63
N GLY A 49 4.83 4.46 12.69
CA GLY A 49 5.28 5.02 11.42
C GLY A 49 4.21 5.86 10.77
N ARG A 50 4.51 6.29 9.55
CA ARG A 50 3.62 7.10 8.73
C ARG A 50 3.40 6.42 7.39
N LEU A 51 2.16 6.40 6.94
CA LEU A 51 1.76 5.82 5.68
C LEU A 51 1.07 6.89 4.84
N THR A 52 1.65 7.20 3.68
CA THR A 52 1.06 8.12 2.72
C THR A 52 0.17 7.33 1.76
N VAL A 53 -1.09 7.74 1.63
CA VAL A 53 -2.05 7.11 0.71
C VAL A 53 -2.75 8.16 -0.15
N PRO A 54 -3.13 7.82 -1.39
CA PRO A 54 -4.00 8.68 -2.17
C PRO A 54 -5.38 8.78 -1.52
N GLU A 55 -5.98 9.96 -1.53
CA GLU A 55 -7.32 10.17 -0.99
C GLU A 55 -8.41 9.56 -1.89
N ASP A 56 -8.26 9.67 -3.22
CA ASP A 56 -9.11 8.95 -4.18
C ASP A 56 -8.31 7.82 -4.83
N ARG A 57 -8.67 6.58 -4.51
CA ARG A 57 -8.05 5.39 -5.08
C ARG A 57 -8.12 5.33 -6.61
N ARG A 58 -9.12 5.96 -7.23
CA ARG A 58 -9.28 6.00 -8.70
C ARG A 58 -8.42 7.08 -9.35
N ASN A 59 -7.83 7.98 -8.56
CA ASN A 59 -6.91 9.02 -9.00
C ASN A 59 -5.67 9.03 -8.08
N PRO A 60 -4.80 8.01 -8.17
CA PRO A 60 -3.69 7.82 -7.24
C PRO A 60 -2.62 8.93 -7.30
N ASP A 61 -2.54 9.64 -8.42
CA ASP A 61 -1.63 10.78 -8.59
C ASP A 61 -2.21 12.11 -8.06
N GLY A 62 -3.42 12.05 -7.48
CA GLY A 62 -4.13 13.19 -6.90
C GLY A 62 -3.63 13.58 -5.51
N ARG A 63 -4.53 14.14 -4.69
CA ARG A 63 -4.20 14.50 -3.31
C ARG A 63 -3.91 13.24 -2.49
N SER A 64 -2.87 13.32 -1.67
CA SER A 64 -2.51 12.28 -0.70
C SER A 64 -2.75 12.77 0.72
N ILE A 65 -2.96 11.82 1.63
CA ILE A 65 -3.06 12.04 3.07
C ILE A 65 -2.02 11.19 3.79
N GLU A 66 -1.59 11.65 4.97
CA GLU A 66 -0.66 10.95 5.84
C GLU A 66 -1.41 10.31 7.01
N LEU A 67 -1.27 9.01 7.17
CA LEU A 67 -1.85 8.24 8.27
C LEU A 67 -0.77 7.94 9.30
N ASN A 68 -1.06 8.22 10.57
CA ASN A 68 -0.26 7.72 11.68
C ASN A 68 -0.63 6.25 11.91
N VAL A 69 0.37 5.37 11.86
CA VAL A 69 0.20 3.93 12.05
C VAL A 69 0.96 3.51 13.29
N ALA A 70 0.34 2.68 14.12
CA ALA A 70 1.01 2.03 15.25
C ALA A 70 0.70 0.53 15.24
N VAL A 71 1.74 -0.29 15.36
CA VAL A 71 1.67 -1.74 15.40
C VAL A 71 1.98 -2.21 16.81
N VAL A 72 1.01 -2.86 17.44
CA VAL A 72 1.19 -3.52 18.74
C VAL A 72 1.43 -5.00 18.46
N ASN A 73 2.57 -5.52 18.91
CA ASN A 73 2.90 -6.92 18.70
C ASN A 73 1.98 -7.81 19.53
N SER A 74 1.63 -8.96 18.97
CA SER A 74 0.83 -9.94 19.68
C SER A 74 1.69 -10.70 20.70
N ASP A 75 1.14 -10.91 21.90
CA ASP A 75 1.73 -11.79 22.91
C ASP A 75 1.48 -13.29 22.62
N VAL A 76 0.61 -13.60 21.65
CA VAL A 76 0.32 -14.98 21.22
C VAL A 76 1.04 -15.30 19.92
N GLU A 77 1.84 -16.37 19.95
CA GLU A 77 2.59 -16.85 18.78
C GLU A 77 1.69 -17.46 17.71
N THR A 78 0.59 -18.09 18.12
CA THR A 78 -0.39 -18.70 17.20
C THR A 78 -1.71 -17.93 17.27
N PRO A 79 -2.09 -17.19 16.21
CA PRO A 79 -3.37 -16.48 16.19
C PRO A 79 -4.51 -17.49 16.20
N LYS A 80 -5.60 -17.14 16.90
CA LYS A 80 -6.85 -17.88 16.80
C LYS A 80 -7.35 -17.77 15.35
N GLN A 81 -7.80 -18.88 14.78
CA GLN A 81 -8.38 -18.88 13.44
C GLN A 81 -9.70 -18.08 13.43
N ASP A 82 -9.83 -17.17 12.48
CA ASP A 82 -11.09 -16.48 12.21
C ASP A 82 -12.11 -17.49 11.69
N ALA A 83 -13.33 -17.43 12.21
CA ALA A 83 -14.42 -18.36 11.89
C ALA A 83 -15.12 -18.01 10.57
#